data_AF-A0A967X003-F1
#
_entry.id   AF-A0A967X003-F1
#
_cell.length_a   1.000
_cell.length_b   1.000
_cell.length_c   1.000
_cell.angle_alpha   90.00
_cell.angle_beta   90.00
_cell.angle_gamma   90.00
#
_symmetry.space_group_name_H-M   'P 1'
#
loop_
_entity.id
_entity.type
_entity.pdbx_description
1 polymer ?
#
loop_
_entity_poly.entity_id
_entity_poly.type
_entity_poly.pdbx_seq_one_letter_code
_entity_poly.pdbx_strand_id
1 'polypeptide(L)' 'PEYAQLLEVTQRELSAYVVGGEGTAKEALDTIAEEHDAILRDAGYIE' A
#
# COMPACT_ATOMS: atom_id res chain seq x y z
N PRO A 1 -2.51 -15.56 -0.42
CA PRO A 1 -3.25 -14.85 0.66
C PRO A 1 -2.91 -13.36 0.73
N GLU A 2 -1.70 -13.05 0.32
CA GLU A 2 -1.00 -11.77 0.33
C GLU A 2 -1.67 -10.79 -0.62
N TYR A 3 -2.24 -11.25 -1.75
CA TYR A 3 -3.02 -10.41 -2.67
C TYR A 3 -4.14 -9.63 -1.95
N ALA A 4 -4.83 -10.23 -0.98
CA ALA A 4 -5.86 -9.54 -0.22
C ALA A 4 -5.28 -8.42 0.67
N GLN A 5 -4.07 -8.63 1.22
CA GLN A 5 -3.37 -7.63 2.03
C GLN A 5 -2.86 -6.47 1.16
N LEU A 6 -2.23 -6.79 0.02
CA LEU A 6 -1.79 -5.79 -0.97
C LEU A 6 -2.97 -4.95 -1.48
N LEU A 7 -4.10 -5.61 -1.75
CA LEU A 7 -5.31 -4.94 -2.19
C LEU A 7 -5.91 -4.03 -1.12
N GLU A 8 -5.87 -4.43 0.16
CA GLU A 8 -6.34 -3.59 1.27
C GLU A 8 -5.50 -2.32 1.41
N VAL A 9 -4.17 -2.44 1.43
CA VAL A 9 -3.24 -1.30 1.46
C VAL A 9 -3.52 -0.34 0.30
N THR A 10 -3.65 -0.89 -0.92
CA THR A 10 -3.95 -0.07 -2.10
C THR A 10 -5.28 0.67 -1.96
N GLN A 11 -6.33 -0.01 -1.51
CA GLN A 11 -7.65 0.61 -1.35
C GLN A 11 -7.67 1.68 -0.27
N ARG A 12 -7.03 1.43 0.87
CA ARG A 12 -6.97 2.35 2.00
C ARG A 12 -6.26 3.64 1.60
N GLU A 13 -5.04 3.55 1.11
CA GLU A 13 -4.20 4.72 0.81
C GLU A 13 -4.75 5.52 -0.38
N LEU A 14 -5.21 4.85 -1.45
CA LEU A 14 -5.82 5.56 -2.58
C LEU A 14 -7.17 6.18 -2.21
N SER A 15 -7.99 5.54 -1.36
CA SER A 15 -9.25 6.14 -0.91
C SER A 15 -9.00 7.38 -0.05
N ALA A 16 -8.04 7.32 0.88
CA ALA A 16 -7.67 8.45 1.72
C ALA A 16 -7.22 9.65 0.88
N TYR A 17 -6.35 9.44 -0.12
CA TYR A 17 -5.88 10.51 -0.98
C TYR A 17 -6.95 11.00 -1.98
N VAL A 18 -7.55 10.11 -2.78
CA VAL A 18 -8.43 10.50 -3.90
C VAL A 18 -9.81 10.96 -3.42
N VAL A 19 -10.36 10.30 -2.40
CA VAL A 19 -11.72 10.59 -1.90
C VAL A 19 -11.65 11.50 -0.67
N GLY A 20 -10.73 11.23 0.25
CA GLY A 20 -10.57 12.00 1.48
C GLY A 20 -9.83 13.33 1.30
N GLY A 21 -9.01 13.46 0.25
CA GLY A 21 -8.15 14.63 0.07
C GLY A 21 -7.04 14.71 1.12
N GLU A 22 -6.66 13.58 1.72
CA GLU A 22 -5.65 13.49 2.77
C GLU A 22 -4.24 13.38 2.18
N GLY A 23 -3.28 14.10 2.76
CA GLY A 23 -1.87 14.06 2.36
C GLY A 23 -1.63 14.43 0.90
N THR A 24 -0.58 13.85 0.31
CA THR A 24 -0.20 14.03 -1.08
C THR A 24 -0.20 12.70 -1.84
N ALA A 25 -0.29 12.78 -3.18
CA ALA A 25 -0.17 11.60 -4.04
C ALA A 25 1.14 10.84 -3.80
N LYS A 26 2.23 11.58 -3.55
CA LYS A 26 3.53 10.98 -3.29
C LYS A 26 3.51 10.18 -1.99
N GLU A 27 3.03 10.77 -0.90
CA GLU A 27 2.96 10.07 0.40
C GLU A 27 2.12 8.80 0.31
N ALA A 28 0.93 8.86 -0.32
CA ALA A 28 0.09 7.68 -0.50
C ALA A 28 0.79 6.56 -1.30
N LEU A 29 1.46 6.92 -2.40
CA LEU A 29 2.18 5.94 -3.23
C LEU A 29 3.44 5.39 -2.55
N ASP A 30 4.16 6.22 -1.80
CA ASP A 30 5.32 5.80 -1.01
C ASP A 30 4.87 4.81 0.07
N THR A 31 3.81 5.10 0.81
CA THR A 31 3.25 4.19 1.83
C THR A 31 2.78 2.86 1.23
N ILE A 32 2.09 2.89 0.08
CA ILE A 32 1.72 1.66 -0.63
C ILE A 32 2.96 0.82 -0.95
N ALA A 33 4.02 1.45 -1.48
CA ALA A 33 5.24 0.75 -1.85
C ALA A 33 5.96 0.15 -0.63
N GLU A 34 6.09 0.90 0.47
CA GLU A 34 6.71 0.44 1.71
C GLU A 34 5.96 -0.74 2.33
N GLU A 35 4.63 -0.67 2.42
CA GLU A 35 3.84 -1.75 2.98
C GLU A 35 3.77 -2.98 2.07
N HIS A 36 3.72 -2.79 0.74
CA HIS A 36 3.81 -3.90 -0.20
C HIS A 36 5.16 -4.61 -0.13
N ASP A 37 6.27 -3.87 -0.05
CA ASP A 37 7.60 -4.43 0.10
C ASP A 37 7.69 -5.26 1.39
N ALA A 38 7.19 -4.74 2.52
CA ALA A 38 7.12 -5.49 3.78
C ALA A 38 6.32 -6.79 3.66
N ILE A 39 5.11 -6.74 3.09
CA ILE A 39 4.24 -7.92 2.88
C ILE A 39 4.94 -8.96 2.00
N LEU A 40 5.59 -8.51 0.91
CA LEU A 40 6.24 -9.40 -0.05
C LEU A 40 7.53 -10.02 0.52
N ARG A 41 8.28 -9.28 1.35
CA ARG A 41 9.42 -9.82 2.11
C ARG A 41 9.00 -10.86 3.12
N ASP A 42 7.97 -10.56 3.92
CA ASP A 42 7.44 -11.49 4.93
C ASP A 42 6.89 -12.77 4.30
N ALA A 43 6.33 -12.67 3.10
CA ALA A 43 5.88 -13.81 2.32
C ALA A 43 7.00 -14.58 1.59
N GLY A 44 8.24 -14.07 1.62
CA GLY A 44 9.41 -14.69 0.99
C GLY A 44 9.46 -14.55 -0.54
N TYR A 45 8.75 -13.59 -1.11
CA TYR A 45 8.78 -13.33 -2.56
C TYR A 45 9.98 -12.49 -2.99
N ILE A 46 10.51 -11.64 -2.11
CA ILE A 46 11.64 -10.72 -2.37
C ILE A 46 12.56 -10.58 -1.14
N GLU A 47 13.84 -10.23 -1.38
CA GLU A 47 14.93 -10.10 -0.39
C GLU A 47 15.50 -8.69 -0.27
#